data_AF-A0A2D5ZD09-F1
#
_entry.id   AF-A0A2D5ZD09-F1
#
_cell.length_a   1.000
_cell.length_b   1.000
_cell.length_c   1.000
_cell.angle_alpha   90.00
_cell.angle_beta   90.00
_cell.angle_gamma   90.00
#
_symmetry.space_group_name_H-M   'P 1'
#
loop_
_entity.id
_entity.type
_entity.pdbx_description
1 polymer ?
#
loop_
_entity_poly.entity_id
_entity_poly.type
_entity_poly.pdbx_seq_one_letter_code
_entity_poly.pdbx_strand_id
1 'polypeptide(L)'
;MKTSTKFRLAVLICAVYMVWPLIHRWVVAAWDMNPWRFGGFAMYATPPAMHTMTITEVREDRRAIVPDGDLPAKFQERKLRYLIRRGVLGRLLPPNATAKAYFDVRPGMSHIEVSMARDVLDATSARIKRSETIYKYDRKRFEP
;
A
#
# COMPACT_ATOMS: atom_id res chain seq x y z
N MET A 1 -36.31 -8.90 -35.66
CA MET A 1 -36.67 -8.75 -34.24
C MET A 1 -35.98 -7.53 -33.66
N LYS A 2 -36.71 -6.46 -33.30
CA LYS A 2 -36.12 -5.30 -32.60
C LYS A 2 -35.96 -5.67 -31.12
N THR A 3 -34.72 -5.83 -30.65
CA THR A 3 -34.44 -6.03 -29.22
C THR A 3 -34.83 -4.78 -28.43
N SER A 4 -35.63 -4.95 -27.39
CA SER A 4 -36.00 -3.88 -26.45
C SER A 4 -34.77 -3.29 -25.76
N THR A 5 -34.77 -1.97 -25.53
CA THR A 5 -33.71 -1.26 -24.78
C THR A 5 -33.44 -1.90 -23.41
N LYS A 6 -34.48 -2.42 -22.75
CA LYS A 6 -34.36 -3.12 -21.46
C LYS A 6 -33.51 -4.39 -21.56
N PHE A 7 -33.67 -5.14 -22.65
CA PHE A 7 -32.90 -6.35 -22.89
C PHE A 7 -31.43 -6.03 -23.13
N ARG A 8 -31.14 -4.98 -23.92
CA ARG A 8 -29.75 -4.53 -24.16
C ARG A 8 -29.07 -4.10 -22.85
N LEU A 9 -29.78 -3.37 -21.99
CA LEU A 9 -29.27 -2.96 -20.68
C LEU A 9 -29.00 -4.17 -19.78
N ALA A 10 -29.91 -5.14 -19.73
CA ALA A 10 -29.71 -6.37 -18.95
C ALA A 10 -28.48 -7.15 -19.43
N VAL A 11 -28.32 -7.33 -20.75
CA VAL A 11 -27.14 -7.99 -21.34
C VAL A 11 -25.86 -7.24 -20.99
N LEU A 12 -25.86 -5.90 -21.04
CA LEU A 12 -24.71 -5.08 -20.65
C LEU A 12 -24.35 -5.28 -19.17
N ILE A 13 -25.33 -5.24 -18.27
CA ILE A 13 -25.11 -5.46 -16.82
C ILE A 13 -24.53 -6.86 -16.58
N CYS A 14 -25.10 -7.90 -17.20
CA CYS A 14 -24.59 -9.27 -17.09
C CYS A 14 -23.16 -9.38 -17.62
N ALA A 15 -22.86 -8.78 -18.77
CA ALA A 15 -21.51 -8.78 -19.33
C ALA A 15 -20.49 -8.09 -18.40
N VAL A 16 -20.83 -6.92 -17.85
CA VAL A 16 -19.98 -6.21 -16.88
C VAL A 16 -19.76 -7.08 -15.64
N TYR A 17 -20.81 -7.73 -15.13
CA TYR A 17 -20.71 -8.58 -13.95
C TYR A 17 -19.86 -9.84 -14.20
N MET A 18 -19.90 -10.41 -15.40
CA MET A 18 -19.04 -11.55 -15.79
C MET A 18 -17.58 -11.15 -15.94
N VAL A 19 -17.29 -9.94 -16.42
CA VAL A 19 -15.91 -9.44 -16.61
C VAL A 19 -15.32 -8.87 -15.32
N TRP A 20 -16.15 -8.43 -14.37
CA TRP A 20 -15.72 -7.80 -13.12
C TRP A 20 -14.69 -8.61 -12.31
N PRO A 21 -14.83 -9.93 -12.08
CA PRO A 21 -13.85 -10.71 -11.32
C PRO A 21 -12.44 -10.70 -11.94
N LEU A 22 -12.35 -10.66 -13.27
CA LEU A 22 -11.06 -10.60 -13.97
C LEU A 22 -10.42 -9.22 -13.81
N ILE A 23 -11.21 -8.15 -14.02
CA ILE A 23 -10.76 -6.77 -13.79
C ILE A 23 -10.32 -6.61 -12.34
N HIS A 24 -11.13 -7.05 -11.39
CA HIS A 24 -10.86 -6.98 -9.97
C HIS A 24 -9.57 -7.71 -9.60
N ARG A 25 -9.40 -8.95 -10.05
CA ARG A 25 -8.16 -9.73 -9.83
C ARG A 25 -6.94 -9.00 -10.38
N TRP A 26 -7.05 -8.42 -11.58
CA TRP A 26 -5.96 -7.66 -12.19
C TRP A 26 -5.63 -6.38 -11.41
N VAL A 27 -6.64 -5.60 -11.02
CA VAL A 27 -6.51 -4.39 -10.19
C VAL A 27 -5.81 -4.72 -8.87
N VAL A 28 -6.31 -5.73 -8.16
CA VAL A 28 -5.75 -6.19 -6.89
C VAL A 28 -4.29 -6.59 -7.05
N ALA A 29 -3.95 -7.35 -8.09
CA ALA A 29 -2.57 -7.80 -8.32
C ALA A 29 -1.64 -6.65 -8.72
N ALA A 30 -2.10 -5.73 -9.58
CA ALA A 30 -1.30 -4.61 -10.08
C ALA A 30 -0.96 -3.60 -8.98
N TRP A 31 -1.93 -3.27 -8.13
CA TRP A 31 -1.76 -2.29 -7.06
C TRP A 31 -1.64 -2.89 -5.69
N ASP A 32 -1.59 -4.20 -5.60
CA ASP A 32 -1.32 -4.89 -4.36
C ASP A 32 -2.35 -4.59 -3.25
N MET A 33 -3.58 -4.35 -3.68
CA MET A 33 -4.69 -3.99 -2.81
C MET A 33 -5.16 -5.21 -2.02
N ASN A 34 -5.87 -5.00 -0.92
CA ASN A 34 -6.52 -6.10 -0.24
C ASN A 34 -7.78 -6.51 -1.04
N PRO A 35 -7.81 -7.69 -1.69
CA PRO A 35 -8.95 -8.11 -2.51
C PRO A 35 -10.25 -8.16 -1.70
N TRP A 36 -10.15 -8.52 -0.42
CA TRP A 36 -11.29 -8.72 0.46
C TRP A 36 -11.91 -7.40 0.93
N ARG A 37 -11.10 -6.35 1.08
CA ARG A 37 -11.60 -5.01 1.40
C ARG A 37 -12.05 -4.22 0.18
N PHE A 38 -11.52 -4.55 -1.01
CA PHE A 38 -11.83 -3.85 -2.24
C PHE A 38 -12.91 -4.59 -3.06
N GLY A 39 -14.11 -4.79 -2.52
CA GLY A 39 -15.24 -5.41 -3.23
C GLY A 39 -15.79 -6.73 -2.64
N GLY A 40 -15.56 -6.96 -1.35
CA GLY A 40 -15.77 -8.25 -0.68
C GLY A 40 -17.21 -8.76 -0.64
N PHE A 41 -17.42 -9.94 -1.23
CA PHE A 41 -18.48 -10.88 -0.86
C PHE A 41 -18.00 -11.95 0.14
N ALA A 42 -16.72 -11.99 0.50
CA ALA A 42 -16.15 -12.99 1.38
C ALA A 42 -15.27 -12.32 2.45
N MET A 43 -15.81 -12.21 3.67
CA MET A 43 -15.29 -11.35 4.72
C MET A 43 -14.53 -12.08 5.86
N TYR A 44 -14.32 -13.40 5.80
CA TYR A 44 -14.14 -14.16 7.06
C TYR A 44 -12.84 -14.95 7.30
N ALA A 45 -11.86 -15.00 6.37
CA ALA A 45 -10.78 -16.01 6.54
C ALA A 45 -9.33 -15.54 6.38
N THR A 46 -9.04 -14.30 5.95
CA THR A 46 -7.64 -13.93 5.68
C THR A 46 -7.09 -12.98 6.75
N PRO A 47 -6.04 -13.37 7.50
CA PRO A 47 -5.39 -12.46 8.43
C PRO A 47 -4.86 -11.23 7.67
N PRO A 48 -4.98 -10.02 8.23
CA PRO A 48 -4.49 -8.82 7.57
C PRO A 48 -2.98 -8.96 7.34
N ALA A 49 -2.54 -8.82 6.08
CA ALA A 49 -1.11 -8.79 5.76
C ALA A 49 -0.46 -7.64 6.54
N MET A 50 0.37 -7.97 7.53
CA MET A 50 1.05 -6.97 8.35
C MET A 50 2.10 -6.28 7.48
N HIS A 51 1.85 -5.01 7.18
CA HIS A 51 2.83 -4.17 6.54
C HIS A 51 3.77 -3.63 7.61
N THR A 52 5.06 -3.80 7.40
CA THR A 52 6.11 -3.15 8.21
C THR A 52 6.66 -1.96 7.44
N MET A 53 6.91 -0.87 8.15
CA MET A 53 7.56 0.32 7.59
C MET A 53 8.84 0.58 8.38
N THR A 54 9.96 0.68 7.68
CA THR A 54 11.26 1.01 8.25
C THR A 54 11.76 2.30 7.62
N ILE A 55 12.23 3.23 8.45
CA ILE A 55 12.82 4.49 7.99
C ILE A 55 14.32 4.40 8.21
N THR A 56 15.08 4.65 7.14
CA THR A 56 16.53 4.70 7.17
C THR A 56 16.95 6.13 6.87
N GLU A 57 17.67 6.74 7.80
CA GLU A 57 18.36 8.01 7.58
C GLU A 57 19.57 7.76 6.67
N VAL A 58 19.68 8.53 5.60
CA VAL A 58 20.83 8.48 4.69
C VAL A 58 21.62 9.78 4.85
N ARG A 59 22.86 9.65 5.33
CA ARG A 59 23.87 10.71 5.36
C ARG A 59 25.05 10.28 4.48
N GLU A 60 25.87 11.22 4.05
CA GLU A 60 26.92 11.05 3.01
C GLU A 60 27.66 9.71 3.09
N ASP A 61 28.04 9.27 4.30
CA ASP A 61 28.82 8.04 4.49
C ASP A 61 28.11 6.97 5.34
N ARG A 62 26.85 7.21 5.76
CA ARG A 62 26.17 6.35 6.74
C ARG A 62 24.69 6.19 6.45
N ARG A 63 24.25 4.94 6.57
CA ARG A 63 22.83 4.57 6.61
C ARG A 63 22.50 4.05 8.00
N ALA A 64 21.53 4.67 8.66
CA ALA A 64 21.12 4.27 9.99
C ALA A 64 19.62 4.00 9.99
N ILE A 65 19.23 2.79 10.38
CA ILE A 65 17.82 2.47 10.63
C ILE A 65 17.42 3.23 11.89
N VAL A 66 16.28 3.92 11.80
CA VAL A 66 15.72 4.69 12.91
C VAL A 66 14.81 3.78 13.72
N PRO A 67 15.13 3.47 14.98
CA PRO A 67 14.25 2.73 15.86
C PRO A 67 12.92 3.47 16.04
N ASP A 68 11.80 2.73 16.06
CA ASP A 68 10.48 3.35 16.26
C ASP A 68 10.36 4.08 17.60
N GLY A 69 11.11 3.64 18.62
CA GLY A 69 11.19 4.30 19.93
C GLY A 69 11.81 5.69 19.91
N ASP A 70 12.64 6.01 18.90
CA ASP A 70 13.31 7.31 18.78
C ASP A 70 12.45 8.35 18.06
N LEU A 71 11.23 7.98 17.67
CA LEU A 71 10.28 8.82 16.96
C LEU A 71 9.24 9.40 17.94
N PRO A 72 8.83 10.66 17.78
CA PRO A 72 7.77 11.22 18.61
C PRO A 72 6.46 10.43 18.49
N ALA A 73 5.72 10.33 19.59
CA ALA A 73 4.45 9.59 19.65
C ALA A 73 3.46 9.99 18.55
N LYS A 74 3.35 11.29 18.24
CA LYS A 74 2.49 11.80 17.15
C LYS A 74 2.89 11.25 15.78
N PHE A 75 4.19 11.06 15.52
CA PHE A 75 4.67 10.46 14.29
C PHE A 75 4.35 8.97 14.25
N GLN A 76 4.56 8.25 15.36
CA GLN A 76 4.23 6.83 15.47
C GLN A 76 2.73 6.57 15.21
N GLU A 77 1.84 7.39 15.78
CA GLU A 77 0.40 7.29 15.53
C GLU A 77 0.05 7.52 14.05
N ARG A 78 0.70 8.51 13.41
CA ARG A 78 0.54 8.78 11.98
C ARG A 78 1.05 7.62 11.12
N LYS A 79 2.21 7.05 11.47
CA LYS A 79 2.78 5.86 10.85
C LYS A 79 1.81 4.68 10.95
N LEU A 80 1.24 4.43 12.13
CA LEU A 80 0.27 3.36 12.35
C LEU A 80 -1.00 3.55 11.51
N ARG A 81 -1.57 4.76 11.50
CA ARG A 81 -2.74 5.07 10.63
C ARG A 81 -2.41 4.87 9.15
N TYR A 82 -1.23 5.26 8.71
CA TYR A 82 -0.76 5.02 7.35
C TYR A 82 -0.69 3.52 7.06
N LEU A 83 -0.07 2.72 7.93
CA LEU A 83 0.04 1.26 7.78
C LEU A 83 -1.32 0.57 7.68
N ILE A 84 -2.29 0.97 8.52
CA ILE A 84 -3.66 0.45 8.45
C ILE A 84 -4.30 0.73 7.10
N ARG A 85 -4.19 1.97 6.59
CA ARG A 85 -4.75 2.36 5.28
C ARG A 85 -4.01 1.68 4.12
N ARG A 86 -2.68 1.56 4.21
CA ARG A 86 -1.84 0.86 3.24
C ARG A 86 -2.22 -0.60 3.13
N GLY A 87 -2.55 -1.26 4.25
CA GLY A 87 -3.08 -2.62 4.27
C GLY A 87 -4.42 -2.80 3.53
N VAL A 88 -5.10 -1.71 3.14
CA VAL A 88 -6.30 -1.74 2.31
C VAL A 88 -5.98 -1.36 0.86
N LEU A 89 -5.34 -0.20 0.70
CA LEU A 89 -5.14 0.45 -0.58
C LEU A 89 -3.89 -0.05 -1.33
N GLY A 90 -3.04 -0.85 -0.69
CA GLY A 90 -1.81 -1.34 -1.29
C GLY A 90 -0.94 -0.21 -1.83
N ARG A 91 -0.32 -0.44 -2.98
CA ARG A 91 0.58 0.48 -3.68
C ARG A 91 -0.04 1.82 -4.07
N LEU A 92 -1.37 1.94 -4.11
CA LEU A 92 -2.06 3.21 -4.40
C LEU A 92 -1.77 4.30 -3.36
N LEU A 93 -1.40 3.95 -2.13
CA LEU A 93 -1.15 4.93 -1.07
C LEU A 93 0.36 5.10 -0.80
N PRO A 94 1.09 5.93 -1.57
CA PRO A 94 2.53 6.08 -1.39
C PRO A 94 2.88 6.69 -0.02
N PRO A 95 4.06 6.43 0.55
CA PRO A 95 4.44 6.93 1.88
C PRO A 95 4.84 8.41 1.90
N ASN A 96 4.53 9.19 0.85
CA ASN A 96 4.94 10.60 0.71
C ASN A 96 4.54 11.46 1.91
N ALA A 97 3.30 11.32 2.39
CA ALA A 97 2.81 12.09 3.53
C ALA A 97 3.50 11.71 4.84
N THR A 98 3.96 10.46 4.97
CA THR A 98 4.72 9.98 6.12
C THR A 98 6.17 10.43 6.04
N ALA A 99 6.77 10.40 4.85
CA ALA A 99 8.11 10.93 4.59
C ALA A 99 8.20 12.43 4.87
N LYS A 100 7.24 13.23 4.41
CA LYS A 100 7.16 14.65 4.74
C LYS A 100 7.11 14.89 6.25
N ALA A 101 6.21 14.18 6.94
CA ALA A 101 6.08 14.28 8.39
C ALA A 101 7.37 13.88 9.13
N TYR A 102 8.20 13.03 8.54
CA TYR A 102 9.49 12.66 9.10
C TYR A 102 10.47 13.84 9.03
N PHE A 103 10.56 14.49 7.86
CA PHE A 103 11.39 15.69 7.68
C PHE A 103 10.95 16.85 8.58
N ASP A 104 9.64 17.01 8.82
CA ASP A 104 9.10 18.01 9.74
C ASP A 104 9.61 17.79 11.19
N VAL A 105 9.78 16.54 11.59
CA VAL A 105 10.25 16.14 12.94
C VAL A 105 11.78 16.12 13.04
N ARG A 106 12.48 15.84 11.94
CA ARG A 106 13.94 15.74 11.86
C ARG A 106 14.49 16.79 10.89
N PRO A 107 14.50 18.09 11.27
CA PRO A 107 14.86 19.16 10.34
C PRO A 107 16.31 19.10 9.84
N GLY A 108 17.22 18.39 10.51
CA GLY A 108 18.58 18.18 10.04
C GLY A 108 18.74 17.13 8.92
N MET A 109 17.68 16.41 8.55
CA MET A 109 17.76 15.37 7.53
C MET A 109 17.44 15.90 6.13
N SER A 110 18.28 15.51 5.17
CA SER A 110 18.11 15.79 3.74
C SER A 110 17.58 14.60 2.95
N HIS A 111 17.98 13.37 3.32
CA HIS A 111 17.60 12.15 2.61
C HIS A 111 17.10 11.06 3.56
N ILE A 112 16.02 10.38 3.16
CA ILE A 112 15.54 9.18 3.84
C ILE A 112 15.15 8.10 2.83
N GLU A 113 15.33 6.85 3.24
CA GLU A 113 14.76 5.69 2.57
C GLU A 113 13.63 5.14 3.45
N VAL A 114 12.43 5.03 2.87
CA VAL A 114 11.29 4.38 3.50
C VAL A 114 11.15 2.99 2.87
N SER A 115 11.51 1.96 3.62
CA SER A 115 11.24 0.58 3.23
C SER A 115 9.85 0.17 3.70
N MET A 116 9.08 -0.38 2.76
CA MET A 116 7.80 -1.01 3.01
C MET A 116 7.96 -2.49 2.74
N ALA A 117 7.83 -3.31 3.77
CA ALA A 117 7.85 -4.76 3.62
C ALA A 117 6.54 -5.39 4.06
N ARG A 118 6.24 -6.54 3.48
CA ARG A 118 5.10 -7.37 3.84
C ARG A 118 5.40 -8.82 3.54
N ASP A 119 4.72 -9.69 4.25
CA ASP A 119 4.78 -11.12 4.03
C ASP A 119 3.67 -11.54 3.08
N VAL A 120 4.02 -12.31 2.06
CA VAL A 120 3.12 -12.78 1.01
C VAL A 120 3.28 -14.29 0.88
N LEU A 121 2.17 -15.02 0.82
CA LEU A 121 2.21 -16.44 0.50
C LEU A 121 2.51 -16.61 -1.00
N ASP A 122 3.65 -17.19 -1.33
CA ASP A 122 3.96 -17.59 -2.69
C ASP A 122 3.25 -18.91 -3.01
N ALA A 123 2.24 -18.83 -3.89
CA ALA A 123 1.43 -19.98 -4.29
C ALA A 123 2.27 -21.08 -4.99
N THR A 124 3.40 -20.75 -5.60
CA THR A 124 4.23 -21.71 -6.32
C THR A 124 5.09 -22.53 -5.36
N SER A 125 5.67 -21.88 -4.36
CA SER A 125 6.58 -22.52 -3.40
C SER A 125 5.92 -22.93 -2.09
N ALA A 126 4.65 -22.55 -1.88
CA ALA A 126 3.92 -22.69 -0.61
C ALA A 126 4.68 -22.11 0.60
N ARG A 127 5.52 -21.09 0.37
CA ARG A 127 6.34 -20.43 1.39
C ARG A 127 5.93 -18.97 1.55
N ILE A 128 6.11 -18.46 2.76
CA ILE A 128 6.01 -17.03 3.02
C ILE A 128 7.26 -16.36 2.44
N LYS A 129 7.05 -15.43 1.50
CA LYS A 129 8.09 -14.56 0.94
C LYS A 129 7.89 -13.14 1.45
N ARG A 130 8.98 -12.48 1.79
CA ARG A 130 8.97 -11.06 2.13
C ARG A 130 9.10 -10.25 0.84
N SER A 131 8.07 -9.47 0.52
CA SER A 131 8.11 -8.48 -0.54
C SER A 131 8.51 -7.14 0.05
N GLU A 132 9.57 -6.54 -0.45
CA GLU A 132 10.07 -5.23 0.00
C GLU A 132 9.97 -4.21 -1.14
N THR A 133 9.65 -2.96 -0.80
CA THR A 133 9.64 -1.83 -1.72
C THR A 133 10.26 -0.63 -1.02
N ILE A 134 11.33 -0.10 -1.63
CA ILE A 134 12.09 1.01 -1.07
C ILE A 134 11.68 2.30 -1.79
N TYR A 135 11.27 3.30 -1.02
CA TYR A 135 10.96 4.64 -1.50
C TYR A 135 12.07 5.59 -1.05
N LYS A 136 12.70 6.27 -1.99
CA LYS A 136 13.75 7.26 -1.71
C LYS A 136 13.16 8.66 -1.75
N TYR A 137 13.45 9.45 -0.73
CA TYR A 137 12.96 10.81 -0.60
C TYR A 137 14.11 11.78 -0.29
N ASP A 138 14.11 12.89 -1.03
CA ASP A 138 14.89 14.09 -0.73
C ASP A 138 13.95 15.13 -0.14
N ARG A 139 14.40 15.82 0.91
CA ARG A 139 13.68 16.93 1.54
C ARG A 139 13.26 18.00 0.53
N LYS A 140 14.11 18.33 -0.44
CA LYS A 140 13.86 19.34 -1.48
C LYS A 140 12.57 19.09 -2.26
N ARG A 141 12.12 17.82 -2.32
CA ARG A 141 10.85 17.45 -2.98
C ARG A 141 9.60 17.97 -2.25
N PHE A 142 9.72 18.33 -0.98
CA PHE A 142 8.61 18.76 -0.13
C PHE A 142 8.63 20.25 0.20
N GLU A 143 9.65 20.96 -0.26
CA GLU A 143 9.76 22.42 -0.16
C GLU A 143 8.87 23.05 -1.25
N PRO A 144 8.11 24.11 -0.92
CA PRO A 144 7.20 24.78 -1.85
C PRO A 144 7.91 25.58 -2.93
#